data_AF-A0A6J1J0T9-F1
#
_entry.id   AF-A0A6J1J0T9-F1
#
_cell.length_a   1.000
_cell.length_b   1.000
_cell.length_c   1.000
_cell.angle_alpha   90.00
_cell.angle_beta   90.00
_cell.angle_gamma   90.00
#
_symmetry.space_group_name_H-M   'P 1'
#
loop_
_entity.id
_entity.type
_entity.pdbx_description
1 polymer ?
#
loop_
_entity_poly.entity_id
_entity_poly.type
_entity_poly.pdbx_seq_one_letter_code
_entity_poly.pdbx_strand_id
1 'polypeptide(L)'
;MKFGETFMEYLHGDREWFLDKCSHVEYKRLKKVLKSCRTCRLNDSCTNECECKSCPLCDQLFFSELMREALDIAGCFSTRVRHLLHLHVAGGIERYMARLVHCFKTDQTTMIQEGRMLIEYVTMNAIAIRKILKKYDKVHSSVNGKNFKLKMRAEHIELLQSPWLIELGAFCLNFKRPGDGNSPSEFSTHFSFDVDVDVDDTPKMTLMLPDSMKLEYDLTCPICLDTLFDPYALGCGHLFCKSCVCLAASAMICDGPKAASPESKCPVCRETGVYPKALHMTELDMLLKRRCKGYWKERLTEERARVLKQTKDFWDSQTRFVVGY
;
A
#
# COMPACT_ATOMS: atom_id res chain seq x y z
N MET A 1 -13.74 -6.93 24.75
CA MET A 1 -15.05 -7.09 24.06
C MET A 1 -15.49 -5.87 23.25
N LYS A 2 -14.89 -4.67 23.41
CA LYS A 2 -15.39 -3.39 22.86
C LYS A 2 -15.09 -3.05 21.39
N PHE A 3 -14.13 -3.70 20.72
CA PHE A 3 -13.73 -3.30 19.35
C PHE A 3 -14.87 -3.34 18.31
N GLY A 4 -15.82 -4.28 18.46
CA GLY A 4 -16.94 -4.35 17.51
C GLY A 4 -17.92 -3.18 17.63
N GLU A 5 -17.97 -2.52 18.80
CA GLU A 5 -18.75 -1.30 19.01
C GLU A 5 -17.94 -0.10 18.50
N THR A 6 -16.66 0.00 18.88
CA THR A 6 -15.74 1.04 18.38
C THR A 6 -15.64 1.09 16.85
N PHE A 7 -15.62 -0.07 16.18
CA PHE A 7 -15.58 -0.12 14.72
C PHE A 7 -16.90 0.37 14.09
N MET A 8 -18.04 0.14 14.74
CA MET A 8 -19.34 0.63 14.26
C MET A 8 -19.52 2.12 14.54
N GLU A 9 -19.06 2.59 15.70
CA GLU A 9 -19.00 4.02 16.03
C GLU A 9 -18.10 4.76 15.04
N TYR A 10 -16.99 4.15 14.62
CA TYR A 10 -16.15 4.68 13.54
C TYR A 10 -16.91 4.79 12.20
N LEU A 11 -17.69 3.77 11.84
CA LEU A 11 -18.45 3.76 10.57
C LEU A 11 -19.61 4.76 10.56
N HIS A 12 -20.32 4.92 11.68
CA HIS A 12 -21.52 5.77 11.81
C HIS A 12 -21.29 7.08 12.56
N GLY A 13 -20.02 7.46 12.77
CA GLY A 13 -19.67 8.74 13.39
C GLY A 13 -19.77 9.91 12.39
N ASP A 14 -19.15 11.04 12.72
CA ASP A 14 -19.14 12.28 11.92
C ASP A 14 -18.58 12.14 10.47
N ARG A 15 -18.16 10.95 10.09
CA ARG A 15 -17.49 10.60 8.82
C ARG A 15 -18.32 9.66 7.95
N GLU A 16 -19.58 9.41 8.31
CA GLU A 16 -20.50 8.55 7.58
C GLU A 16 -20.59 8.94 6.09
N TRP A 17 -20.69 10.24 5.77
CA TRP A 17 -20.74 10.75 4.39
C TRP A 17 -19.56 10.32 3.51
N PHE A 18 -18.39 10.12 4.12
CA PHE A 18 -17.17 9.69 3.43
C PHE A 18 -17.10 8.17 3.26
N LEU A 19 -17.63 7.44 4.24
CA LEU A 19 -17.57 5.99 4.33
C LEU A 19 -18.76 5.30 3.63
N ASP A 20 -19.88 6.00 3.42
CA ASP A 20 -21.07 5.48 2.73
C ASP A 20 -20.77 4.98 1.30
N LYS A 21 -19.74 5.57 0.66
CA LYS A 21 -19.26 5.15 -0.66
C LYS A 21 -18.13 4.10 -0.62
N CYS A 22 -17.74 3.64 0.57
CA CYS A 22 -16.61 2.74 0.76
C CYS A 22 -17.06 1.38 1.28
N SER A 23 -16.60 0.31 0.63
CA SER A 23 -16.71 -1.05 1.16
C SER A 23 -16.00 -1.14 2.51
N HIS A 24 -16.47 -1.98 3.42
CA HIS A 24 -15.83 -2.14 4.72
C HIS A 24 -16.06 -3.56 5.25
N VAL A 25 -15.29 -3.96 6.26
CA VAL A 25 -15.44 -5.28 6.86
C VAL A 25 -16.79 -5.38 7.56
N GLU A 26 -17.61 -6.36 7.19
CA GLU A 26 -18.91 -6.63 7.79
C GLU A 26 -18.75 -7.38 9.11
N TYR A 27 -18.04 -6.75 10.05
CA TYR A 27 -17.51 -7.38 11.26
C TYR A 27 -18.60 -8.02 12.14
N LYS A 28 -19.80 -7.41 12.17
CA LYS A 28 -20.98 -7.97 12.86
C LYS A 28 -21.52 -9.22 12.14
N ARG A 29 -21.64 -9.19 10.81
CA ARG A 29 -22.09 -10.34 10.01
C ARG A 29 -21.12 -11.50 10.11
N LEU A 30 -19.83 -11.26 9.91
CA LEU A 30 -18.78 -12.28 10.06
C LEU A 30 -18.77 -12.87 11.47
N LYS A 31 -18.97 -12.05 12.51
CA LYS A 31 -19.14 -12.54 13.88
C LYS A 31 -20.36 -13.45 14.05
N LYS A 32 -21.47 -13.20 13.35
CA LYS A 32 -22.68 -14.06 13.39
C LYS A 32 -22.41 -15.40 12.71
N VAL A 33 -21.73 -15.42 11.56
CA VAL A 33 -21.30 -16.66 10.87
C VAL A 33 -20.49 -17.56 11.82
N LEU A 34 -19.59 -16.96 12.60
CA LEU A 34 -18.82 -17.70 13.62
C LEU A 34 -19.66 -18.20 14.80
N LYS A 35 -20.78 -17.54 15.14
CA LYS A 35 -21.67 -17.96 16.23
C LYS A 35 -22.65 -19.06 15.81
N SER A 36 -23.01 -19.11 14.52
CA SER A 36 -23.92 -20.11 13.95
C SER A 36 -23.27 -21.46 13.66
N CYS A 37 -21.97 -21.61 13.90
CA CYS A 37 -21.28 -22.90 13.77
C CYS A 37 -21.84 -23.90 14.80
N ARG A 38 -22.72 -24.80 14.34
CA ARG A 38 -23.36 -25.85 15.16
C ARG A 38 -22.44 -27.07 15.37
N THR A 39 -21.55 -27.36 14.43
CA THR A 39 -20.65 -28.51 14.47
C THR A 39 -19.65 -28.44 15.62
N CYS A 40 -19.22 -27.25 16.03
CA CYS A 40 -18.36 -27.08 17.22
C CYS A 40 -19.14 -27.13 18.55
N ARG A 41 -20.47 -26.98 18.53
CA ARG A 41 -21.31 -26.99 19.74
C ARG A 41 -21.83 -28.39 20.12
N LEU A 42 -21.87 -29.32 19.18
CA LEU A 42 -22.41 -30.67 19.38
C LEU A 42 -21.38 -31.67 19.92
N ASN A 43 -20.10 -31.29 20.03
CA ASN A 43 -19.03 -32.15 20.54
C ASN A 43 -18.86 -32.14 22.08
N ASP A 44 -19.73 -31.45 22.84
CA ASP A 44 -19.73 -31.50 24.31
C ASP A 44 -20.16 -32.86 24.90
N SER A 45 -20.55 -33.83 24.07
CA SER A 45 -20.86 -35.21 24.51
C SER A 45 -19.87 -36.29 24.04
N CYS A 46 -18.75 -35.93 23.41
CA CYS A 46 -17.75 -36.92 23.01
C CYS A 46 -16.61 -37.02 24.04
N THR A 47 -16.52 -38.19 24.66
CA THR A 47 -15.40 -38.63 25.49
C THR A 47 -14.04 -38.40 24.81
N ASN A 48 -13.24 -37.54 25.43
CA ASN A 48 -11.77 -37.48 25.51
C ASN A 48 -10.85 -37.69 24.29
N GLU A 49 -11.29 -37.81 23.03
CA GLU A 49 -10.33 -37.99 21.92
C GLU A 49 -10.81 -37.57 20.52
N CYS A 50 -11.50 -36.42 20.39
CA CYS A 50 -11.90 -35.90 19.08
C CYS A 50 -11.19 -34.59 18.69
N GLU A 51 -10.08 -34.74 17.96
CA GLU A 51 -9.36 -33.67 17.25
C GLU A 51 -10.20 -33.11 16.07
N CYS A 52 -11.28 -32.37 16.33
CA CYS A 52 -11.97 -31.66 15.25
C CYS A 52 -11.19 -30.39 14.86
N LYS A 53 -10.14 -30.56 14.05
CA LYS A 53 -9.15 -29.52 13.68
C LYS A 53 -9.62 -28.50 12.63
N SER A 54 -10.78 -28.68 11.97
CA SER A 54 -11.28 -27.77 10.92
C SER A 54 -12.77 -27.99 10.59
N CYS A 55 -13.53 -26.92 10.32
CA CYS A 55 -14.92 -27.01 9.86
C CYS A 55 -15.03 -26.55 8.40
N PRO A 56 -15.06 -27.46 7.40
CA PRO A 56 -14.95 -27.10 5.98
C PRO A 56 -16.02 -26.11 5.49
N LEU A 57 -17.25 -26.21 6.03
CA LEU A 57 -18.35 -25.31 5.69
C LEU A 57 -18.14 -23.89 6.24
N CYS A 58 -17.64 -23.76 7.47
CA CYS A 58 -17.30 -22.46 8.04
C CYS A 58 -16.06 -21.88 7.36
N ASP A 59 -15.05 -22.71 7.07
CA ASP A 59 -13.84 -22.31 6.35
C ASP A 59 -14.21 -21.70 4.98
N GLN A 60 -15.00 -22.42 4.17
CA GLN A 60 -15.35 -21.97 2.82
C GLN A 60 -16.17 -20.68 2.83
N LEU A 61 -17.22 -20.59 3.65
CA LEU A 61 -18.09 -19.41 3.70
C LEU A 61 -17.36 -18.21 4.30
N PHE A 62 -16.70 -18.38 5.44
CA PHE A 62 -16.06 -17.27 6.14
C PHE A 62 -14.89 -16.68 5.35
N PHE A 63 -14.00 -17.53 4.83
CA PHE A 63 -12.80 -17.05 4.13
C PHE A 63 -13.13 -16.50 2.74
N SER A 64 -14.14 -17.03 2.04
CA SER A 64 -14.59 -16.45 0.77
C SER A 64 -15.24 -15.08 0.94
N GLU A 65 -16.12 -14.93 1.94
CA GLU A 65 -16.74 -13.63 2.26
C GLU A 65 -15.69 -12.60 2.68
N LEU A 66 -14.78 -12.98 3.58
CA LEU A 66 -13.71 -12.08 4.05
C LEU A 66 -12.74 -11.71 2.93
N MET A 67 -12.42 -12.64 2.02
CA MET A 67 -11.56 -12.35 0.88
C MET A 67 -12.20 -11.32 -0.05
N ARG A 68 -13.50 -11.51 -0.36
CA ARG A 68 -14.25 -10.56 -1.19
C ARG A 68 -14.31 -9.17 -0.55
N GLU A 69 -14.63 -9.09 0.75
CA GLU A 69 -14.64 -7.82 1.47
C GLU A 69 -13.27 -7.14 1.44
N ALA A 70 -12.18 -7.90 1.63
CA ALA A 70 -10.82 -7.35 1.60
C ALA A 70 -10.42 -6.83 0.20
N LEU A 71 -10.80 -7.53 -0.87
CA LEU A 71 -10.59 -7.10 -2.25
C LEU A 71 -11.37 -5.82 -2.57
N ASP A 72 -12.64 -5.74 -2.15
CA ASP A 72 -13.48 -4.57 -2.36
C ASP A 72 -12.90 -3.34 -1.63
N ILE A 73 -12.41 -3.52 -0.39
CA ILE A 73 -11.72 -2.47 0.38
C ILE A 73 -10.43 -2.04 -0.32
N ALA A 74 -9.60 -2.99 -0.78
CA ALA A 74 -8.35 -2.67 -1.48
C ALA A 74 -8.59 -1.91 -2.79
N GLY A 75 -9.63 -2.30 -3.55
CA GLY A 75 -10.05 -1.63 -4.79
C GLY A 75 -10.58 -0.22 -4.54
N CYS A 76 -11.43 -0.06 -3.52
CA CYS A 76 -11.94 1.25 -3.10
C CYS A 76 -10.79 2.18 -2.66
N PHE A 77 -9.92 1.69 -1.77
CA PHE A 77 -8.78 2.45 -1.25
C PHE A 77 -7.85 2.91 -2.37
N SER A 78 -7.38 1.98 -3.22
CA SER A 78 -6.48 2.31 -4.33
C SER A 78 -7.10 3.31 -5.31
N THR A 79 -8.39 3.17 -5.62
CA THR A 79 -9.11 4.09 -6.52
C THR A 79 -9.19 5.50 -5.94
N ARG A 80 -9.53 5.62 -4.65
CA ARG A 80 -9.65 6.93 -3.99
C ARG A 80 -8.30 7.60 -3.79
N VAL A 81 -7.27 6.86 -3.39
CA VAL A 81 -5.91 7.39 -3.28
C VAL A 81 -5.43 7.87 -4.65
N ARG A 82 -5.61 7.07 -5.70
CA ARG A 82 -5.25 7.48 -7.06
C ARG A 82 -5.96 8.76 -7.49
N HIS A 83 -7.24 8.92 -7.16
CA HIS A 83 -7.98 10.14 -7.46
C HIS A 83 -7.41 11.36 -6.70
N LEU A 84 -7.19 11.21 -5.40
CA LEU A 84 -6.59 12.26 -4.55
C LEU A 84 -5.21 12.69 -5.05
N LEU A 85 -4.35 11.72 -5.40
CA LEU A 85 -3.00 12.00 -5.89
C LEU A 85 -3.00 12.58 -7.30
N HIS A 86 -3.93 12.18 -8.17
CA HIS A 86 -4.05 12.76 -9.51
C HIS A 86 -4.35 14.27 -9.42
N LEU A 87 -5.22 14.69 -8.49
CA LEU A 87 -5.51 16.10 -8.24
C LEU A 87 -4.27 16.87 -7.74
N HIS A 88 -3.37 16.21 -7.02
CA HIS A 88 -2.13 16.81 -6.52
C HIS A 88 -1.04 16.94 -7.61
N VAL A 89 -0.84 15.87 -8.38
CA VAL A 89 0.24 15.70 -9.37
C VAL A 89 -0.07 16.43 -10.68
N ALA A 90 -1.35 16.68 -11.00
CA ALA A 90 -1.79 17.52 -12.11
C ALA A 90 -1.04 18.86 -12.13
N GLY A 91 -0.08 18.97 -13.06
CA GLY A 91 0.78 20.13 -13.25
C GLY A 91 0.47 20.86 -14.55
N GLY A 92 0.54 22.21 -14.52
CA GLY A 92 0.41 23.06 -15.70
C GLY A 92 -0.91 23.82 -15.77
N ILE A 93 -1.63 23.70 -16.89
CA ILE A 93 -2.90 24.41 -17.18
C ILE A 93 -3.99 24.04 -16.17
N GLU A 94 -4.08 22.78 -15.74
CA GLU A 94 -5.03 22.38 -14.68
C GLU A 94 -4.72 23.06 -13.34
N ARG A 95 -3.43 23.23 -13.01
CA ARG A 95 -2.96 24.00 -11.85
C ARG A 95 -3.25 25.49 -11.96
N TYR A 96 -3.20 26.05 -13.17
CA TYR A 96 -3.51 27.45 -13.46
C TYR A 96 -5.02 27.71 -13.45
N MET A 97 -5.82 26.79 -14.01
CA MET A 97 -7.28 26.84 -13.99
C MET A 97 -7.84 26.63 -12.58
N ALA A 98 -7.28 25.71 -11.79
CA ALA A 98 -7.64 25.54 -10.38
C ALA A 98 -7.31 26.79 -9.54
N ARG A 99 -6.20 27.49 -9.84
CA ARG A 99 -5.85 28.77 -9.20
C ARG A 99 -6.83 29.91 -9.53
N LEU A 100 -7.45 29.89 -10.71
CA LEU A 100 -8.44 30.89 -11.11
C LEU A 100 -9.83 30.61 -10.52
N VAL A 101 -10.13 29.35 -10.19
CA VAL A 101 -11.47 28.92 -9.73
C VAL A 101 -11.59 28.83 -8.21
N HIS A 102 -10.51 28.61 -7.44
CA HIS A 102 -10.65 28.39 -5.99
C HIS A 102 -9.54 29.00 -5.11
N CYS A 103 -9.97 29.67 -4.04
CA CYS A 103 -9.18 30.12 -2.90
C CYS A 103 -8.32 28.97 -2.30
N PHE A 104 -7.03 28.91 -2.66
CA PHE A 104 -6.13 27.74 -2.54
C PHE A 104 -5.88 27.18 -1.11
N LYS A 105 -6.18 27.94 -0.04
CA LYS A 105 -5.93 27.51 1.35
C LYS A 105 -6.97 26.50 1.86
N THR A 106 -8.22 26.61 1.42
CA THR A 106 -9.33 25.74 1.86
C THR A 106 -9.30 24.38 1.17
N ASP A 107 -8.76 24.32 -0.05
CA ASP A 107 -8.71 23.08 -0.85
C ASP A 107 -7.56 22.14 -0.42
N GLN A 108 -6.39 22.69 -0.07
CA GLN A 108 -5.25 21.89 0.43
C GLN A 108 -5.54 21.22 1.78
N THR A 109 -6.19 21.94 2.70
CA THR A 109 -6.57 21.40 4.01
C THR A 109 -7.60 20.28 3.86
N THR A 110 -8.53 20.42 2.92
CA THR A 110 -9.51 19.39 2.56
C THR A 110 -8.84 18.13 2.00
N MET A 111 -7.90 18.26 1.06
CA MET A 111 -7.16 17.11 0.51
C MET A 111 -6.31 16.39 1.56
N ILE A 112 -5.64 17.12 2.45
CA ILE A 112 -4.87 16.51 3.56
C ILE A 112 -5.82 15.78 4.51
N GLN A 113 -6.98 16.35 4.79
CA GLN A 113 -7.99 15.72 5.63
C GLN A 113 -8.53 14.44 4.99
N GLU A 114 -8.86 14.47 3.70
CA GLU A 114 -9.26 13.27 2.94
C GLU A 114 -8.15 12.20 2.99
N GLY A 115 -6.88 12.58 2.81
CA GLY A 115 -5.76 11.66 2.92
C GLY A 115 -5.65 11.01 4.30
N ARG A 116 -5.83 11.79 5.38
CA ARG A 116 -5.88 11.26 6.76
C ARG A 116 -7.06 10.30 6.97
N MET A 117 -8.23 10.63 6.42
CA MET A 117 -9.41 9.77 6.48
C MET A 117 -9.19 8.44 5.75
N LEU A 118 -8.48 8.45 4.62
CA LEU A 118 -8.10 7.23 3.89
C LEU A 118 -7.10 6.36 4.67
N ILE A 119 -6.09 6.96 5.34
CA ILE A 119 -5.14 6.23 6.21
C ILE A 119 -5.89 5.56 7.38
N GLU A 120 -6.82 6.29 8.00
CA GLU A 120 -7.62 5.77 9.09
C GLU A 120 -8.55 4.64 8.63
N TYR A 121 -9.21 4.82 7.47
CA TYR A 121 -10.06 3.82 6.84
C TYR A 121 -9.33 2.51 6.57
N VAL A 122 -8.17 2.57 5.89
CA VAL A 122 -7.41 1.36 5.57
C VAL A 122 -6.89 0.68 6.84
N THR A 123 -6.50 1.47 7.84
CA THR A 123 -6.05 0.93 9.12
C THR A 123 -7.17 0.23 9.87
N MET A 124 -8.31 0.88 10.04
CA MET A 124 -9.44 0.34 10.81
C MET A 124 -9.92 -0.97 10.20
N ASN A 125 -10.02 -1.04 8.87
CA ASN A 125 -10.33 -2.27 8.15
C ASN A 125 -9.25 -3.33 8.36
N ALA A 126 -7.96 -2.98 8.26
CA ALA A 126 -6.88 -3.94 8.51
C ALA A 126 -6.89 -4.48 9.95
N ILE A 127 -7.19 -3.64 10.95
CA ILE A 127 -7.35 -4.06 12.35
C ILE A 127 -8.55 -5.00 12.48
N ALA A 128 -9.68 -4.69 11.85
CA ALA A 128 -10.87 -5.52 11.85
C ALA A 128 -10.60 -6.91 11.25
N ILE A 129 -9.94 -6.99 10.08
CA ILE A 129 -9.51 -8.25 9.46
C ILE A 129 -8.60 -9.04 10.43
N ARG A 130 -7.59 -8.41 11.02
CA ARG A 130 -6.70 -9.08 11.99
C ARG A 130 -7.47 -9.62 13.20
N LYS A 131 -8.40 -8.85 13.76
CA LYS A 131 -9.16 -9.24 14.95
C LYS A 131 -10.19 -10.33 14.63
N ILE A 132 -10.84 -10.31 13.46
CA ILE A 132 -11.81 -11.36 13.08
C ILE A 132 -11.09 -12.68 12.78
N LEU A 133 -9.91 -12.65 12.14
CA LEU A 133 -9.09 -13.84 11.94
C LEU A 133 -8.60 -14.45 13.26
N LYS A 134 -8.13 -13.62 14.21
CA LYS A 134 -7.80 -14.11 15.57
C LYS A 134 -9.02 -14.71 16.28
N LYS A 135 -10.21 -14.15 16.06
CA LYS A 135 -11.46 -14.69 16.61
C LYS A 135 -11.84 -16.01 15.94
N TYR A 136 -11.57 -16.17 14.65
CA TYR A 136 -11.76 -17.43 13.92
C TYR A 136 -10.97 -18.56 14.57
N ASP A 137 -9.66 -18.36 14.71
CA ASP A 137 -8.72 -19.33 15.29
C ASP A 137 -9.14 -19.69 16.71
N LYS A 138 -9.57 -18.69 17.50
CA LYS A 138 -10.04 -18.91 18.88
C LYS A 138 -11.34 -19.71 18.96
N VAL A 139 -12.28 -19.52 18.03
CA VAL A 139 -13.58 -20.22 18.05
C VAL A 139 -13.45 -21.67 17.57
N HIS A 140 -12.58 -21.91 16.59
CA HIS A 140 -12.41 -23.22 15.97
C HIS A 140 -11.17 -23.98 16.47
N SER A 141 -10.45 -23.44 17.47
CA SER A 141 -9.18 -23.98 17.96
C SER A 141 -8.22 -24.37 16.83
N SER A 142 -8.12 -23.52 15.80
CA SER A 142 -7.38 -23.80 14.57
C SER A 142 -6.30 -22.75 14.27
N VAL A 143 -5.52 -23.00 13.21
CA VAL A 143 -4.53 -22.05 12.65
C VAL A 143 -4.96 -21.49 11.29
N ASN A 144 -6.19 -21.77 10.86
CA ASN A 144 -6.64 -21.46 9.50
C ASN A 144 -6.76 -19.95 9.26
N GLY A 145 -7.08 -19.16 10.29
CA GLY A 145 -7.06 -17.70 10.23
C GLY A 145 -5.65 -17.14 10.01
N LYS A 146 -4.62 -17.73 10.63
CA LYS A 146 -3.21 -17.40 10.33
C LYS A 146 -2.82 -17.80 8.91
N ASN A 147 -3.19 -19.00 8.48
CA ASN A 147 -2.91 -19.47 7.12
C ASN A 147 -3.59 -18.59 6.07
N PHE A 148 -4.84 -18.17 6.32
CA PHE A 148 -5.54 -17.23 5.46
C PHE A 148 -4.84 -15.87 5.42
N LYS A 149 -4.32 -15.36 6.53
CA LYS A 149 -3.50 -14.14 6.53
C LYS A 149 -2.25 -14.28 5.65
N LEU A 150 -1.58 -15.43 5.69
CA LEU A 150 -0.44 -15.70 4.81
C LEU A 150 -0.86 -15.76 3.34
N LYS A 151 -2.02 -16.37 3.06
CA LYS A 151 -2.61 -16.37 1.71
C LYS A 151 -2.90 -14.96 1.20
N MET A 152 -3.50 -14.10 2.02
CA MET A 152 -3.73 -12.68 1.67
C MET A 152 -2.43 -11.94 1.34
N ARG A 153 -1.32 -12.27 2.02
CA ARG A 153 0.00 -11.71 1.71
C ARG A 153 0.53 -12.18 0.37
N ALA A 154 0.42 -13.48 0.10
CA ALA A 154 0.85 -14.06 -1.17
C ALA A 154 0.05 -13.52 -2.37
N GLU A 155 -1.22 -13.18 -2.15
CA GLU A 155 -2.09 -12.56 -3.16
C GLU A 155 -2.04 -11.02 -3.19
N HIS A 156 -1.17 -10.39 -2.38
CA HIS A 156 -1.00 -8.92 -2.30
C HIS A 156 -2.25 -8.13 -1.89
N ILE A 157 -3.09 -8.72 -1.03
CA ILE A 157 -4.35 -8.14 -0.53
C ILE A 157 -4.16 -7.54 0.87
N GLU A 158 -2.99 -7.73 1.52
CA GLU A 158 -2.73 -7.13 2.83
C GLU A 158 -2.71 -5.60 2.73
N LEU A 159 -3.80 -4.97 3.17
CA LEU A 159 -4.08 -3.53 3.05
C LEU A 159 -2.94 -2.61 3.53
N LEU A 160 -2.27 -3.00 4.62
CA LEU A 160 -1.18 -2.24 5.21
C LEU A 160 0.16 -2.38 4.46
N GLN A 161 0.27 -3.29 3.50
CA GLN A 161 1.45 -3.46 2.64
C GLN A 161 1.19 -2.92 1.23
N SER A 162 0.07 -2.23 1.03
CA SER A 162 -0.28 -1.66 -0.26
C SER A 162 0.66 -0.51 -0.63
N PRO A 163 1.23 -0.49 -1.86
CA PRO A 163 2.00 0.65 -2.35
C PRO A 163 1.23 1.98 -2.28
N TRP A 164 -0.09 1.93 -2.44
CA TRP A 164 -0.94 3.12 -2.31
C TRP A 164 -0.89 3.74 -0.92
N LEU A 165 -0.67 2.95 0.14
CA LEU A 165 -0.51 3.47 1.50
C LEU A 165 0.83 4.20 1.67
N ILE A 166 1.89 3.70 1.02
CA ILE A 166 3.21 4.33 1.01
C ILE A 166 3.13 5.68 0.28
N GLU A 167 2.52 5.72 -0.92
CA GLU A 167 2.27 6.97 -1.65
C GLU A 167 1.43 7.96 -0.84
N LEU A 168 0.35 7.50 -0.23
CA LEU A 168 -0.53 8.35 0.56
C LEU A 168 0.17 8.92 1.80
N GLY A 169 0.99 8.12 2.46
CA GLY A 169 1.80 8.61 3.56
C GLY A 169 2.85 9.61 3.08
N ALA A 170 3.45 9.39 1.92
CA ALA A 170 4.43 10.32 1.34
C ALA A 170 3.79 11.65 0.97
N PHE A 171 2.58 11.62 0.39
CA PHE A 171 1.73 12.77 0.18
C PHE A 171 1.51 13.55 1.48
N CYS A 172 1.04 12.89 2.56
CA CYS A 172 0.82 13.57 3.84
C CYS A 172 2.11 14.19 4.41
N LEU A 173 3.24 13.50 4.28
CA LEU A 173 4.56 14.01 4.70
C LEU A 173 5.04 15.21 3.87
N ASN A 174 4.72 15.22 2.57
CA ASN A 174 5.05 16.32 1.67
C ASN A 174 4.31 17.62 2.06
N PHE A 175 3.20 17.54 2.79
CA PHE A 175 2.48 18.70 3.32
C PHE A 175 2.88 19.12 4.74
N LYS A 176 3.50 18.23 5.54
CA LYS A 176 4.02 18.60 6.87
C LYS A 176 5.19 19.58 6.73
N ARG A 177 5.02 20.84 7.18
CA ARG A 177 6.08 21.85 7.16
C ARG A 177 7.10 21.58 8.27
N PRO A 178 8.43 21.63 8.02
CA PRO A 178 9.41 21.56 9.08
C PRO A 178 9.30 22.82 9.93
N GLY A 179 8.90 22.68 11.20
CA GLY A 179 8.76 23.79 12.15
C GLY A 179 7.33 24.07 12.62
N ASP A 180 6.32 23.36 12.12
CA ASP A 180 4.99 23.36 12.75
C ASP A 180 5.07 22.41 13.96
N GLY A 181 5.54 22.92 15.10
CA GLY A 181 5.47 22.19 16.36
C GLY A 181 4.01 21.80 16.59
N ASN A 182 3.77 20.53 16.93
CA ASN A 182 2.46 19.93 17.24
C ASN A 182 1.33 20.95 17.45
N SER A 183 0.77 21.51 16.38
CA SER A 183 -0.55 22.11 16.44
C SER A 183 -1.46 20.91 16.21
N PRO A 184 -2.16 20.45 17.27
CA PRO A 184 -3.07 19.34 17.11
C PRO A 184 -4.22 19.89 16.28
N SER A 185 -4.24 19.62 14.97
CA SER A 185 -5.52 19.68 14.28
C SER A 185 -6.39 18.66 14.98
N GLU A 186 -7.43 19.12 15.68
CA GLU A 186 -8.28 18.38 16.64
C GLU A 186 -8.96 17.13 16.07
N PHE A 187 -8.70 16.77 14.81
CA PHE A 187 -9.28 15.63 14.14
C PHE A 187 -8.21 14.59 13.76
N SER A 188 -8.05 13.60 14.65
CA SER A 188 -7.30 12.34 14.50
C SER A 188 -5.77 12.39 14.68
N THR A 189 -5.35 12.36 15.95
CA THR A 189 -3.98 12.11 16.44
C THR A 189 -3.56 10.64 16.43
N HIS A 190 -4.30 9.75 15.76
CA HIS A 190 -4.10 8.31 15.89
C HIS A 190 -2.99 7.72 15.00
N PHE A 191 -2.45 8.51 14.07
CA PHE A 191 -1.47 8.06 13.07
C PHE A 191 -0.46 9.15 12.72
N SER A 192 0.82 8.80 12.71
CA SER A 192 1.87 9.65 12.15
C SER A 192 2.70 8.86 11.14
N PHE A 193 3.00 9.52 10.02
CA PHE A 193 4.12 9.14 9.20
C PHE A 193 5.34 9.97 9.58
N ASP A 194 6.49 9.33 9.64
CA ASP A 194 7.80 9.93 9.86
C ASP A 194 8.83 9.23 8.95
N VAL A 195 9.86 9.97 8.54
CA VAL A 195 10.99 9.42 7.78
C VAL A 195 12.23 9.61 8.60
N ASP A 196 12.79 8.50 9.06
CA ASP A 196 14.05 8.47 9.77
C ASP A 196 15.16 8.17 8.75
N VAL A 197 16.23 8.96 8.81
CA VAL A 197 17.49 8.63 8.14
C VAL A 197 18.38 8.08 9.25
N ASP A 198 18.51 6.75 9.27
CA ASP A 198 19.31 6.05 10.29
C ASP A 198 20.81 6.37 10.14
N VAL A 199 21.59 5.97 11.15
CA VAL A 199 23.06 6.10 11.20
C VAL A 199 23.75 5.42 9.99
N ASP A 200 23.08 4.46 9.35
CA ASP A 200 23.54 3.73 8.16
C ASP A 200 23.08 4.36 6.83
N ASP A 201 22.60 5.61 6.83
CA ASP A 201 22.11 6.37 5.65
C ASP A 201 20.91 5.75 4.90
N THR A 202 20.28 4.70 5.42
CA THR A 202 19.08 4.10 4.81
C THR A 202 17.81 4.81 5.26
N PRO A 203 17.03 5.45 4.36
CA PRO A 203 15.79 6.09 4.73
C PRO A 203 14.69 5.05 4.96
N LYS A 204 14.01 5.15 6.10
CA LYS A 204 12.84 4.33 6.43
C LYS A 204 11.63 5.20 6.62
N MET A 205 10.50 4.75 6.11
CA MET A 205 9.21 5.39 6.36
C MET A 205 8.44 4.62 7.42
N THR A 206 8.09 5.29 8.50
CA THR A 206 7.35 4.69 9.61
C THR A 206 5.90 5.18 9.59
N LEU A 207 4.94 4.27 9.78
CA LEU A 207 3.56 4.56 10.17
C LEU A 207 3.30 4.07 11.61
N MET A 208 2.94 5.00 12.49
CA MET A 208 2.49 4.68 13.86
C MET A 208 0.98 4.41 13.88
N LEU A 209 0.56 3.27 14.42
CA LEU A 209 -0.85 2.87 14.58
C LEU A 209 -1.34 3.09 16.04
N PRO A 210 -2.66 3.11 16.34
CA PRO A 210 -3.19 3.57 17.63
C PRO A 210 -2.93 2.57 18.76
N ASP A 211 -2.68 1.31 18.43
CA ASP A 211 -2.31 0.24 19.36
C ASP A 211 -0.78 0.23 19.63
N SER A 212 -0.05 1.34 19.38
CA SER A 212 1.42 1.44 19.45
C SER A 212 2.16 0.47 18.52
N MET A 213 1.48 -0.05 17.50
CA MET A 213 2.10 -0.89 16.47
C MET A 213 2.81 0.00 15.45
N LYS A 214 4.12 -0.18 15.33
CA LYS A 214 4.97 0.47 14.32
C LYS A 214 4.95 -0.35 13.04
N LEU A 215 4.70 0.30 11.91
CA LEU A 215 4.86 -0.30 10.59
C LEU A 215 5.97 0.45 9.87
N GLU A 216 6.99 -0.27 9.43
CA GLU A 216 8.16 0.29 8.76
C GLU A 216 8.18 -0.16 7.29
N TYR A 217 8.47 0.79 6.41
CA TYR A 217 8.73 0.56 5.00
C TYR A 217 10.17 0.93 4.70
N ASP A 218 10.92 -0.05 4.22
CA ASP A 218 12.29 0.14 3.74
C ASP A 218 12.25 0.88 2.39
N LEU A 219 12.92 2.02 2.30
CA LEU A 219 13.02 2.82 1.08
C LEU A 219 14.35 2.57 0.34
N THR A 220 14.94 1.40 0.55
CA THR A 220 16.14 0.92 -0.14
C THR A 220 15.75 0.06 -1.33
N CYS A 221 16.40 0.26 -2.48
CA CYS A 221 16.21 -0.58 -3.64
C CYS A 221 16.95 -1.92 -3.45
N PRO A 222 16.28 -3.08 -3.57
CA PRO A 222 16.93 -4.38 -3.38
C PRO A 222 17.90 -4.78 -4.50
N ILE A 223 18.01 -3.99 -5.58
CA ILE A 223 18.93 -4.25 -6.70
C ILE A 223 20.23 -3.48 -6.54
N CYS A 224 20.16 -2.15 -6.37
CA CYS A 224 21.35 -1.33 -6.20
C CYS A 224 21.77 -1.15 -4.73
N LEU A 225 20.93 -1.57 -3.78
CA LEU A 225 21.14 -1.43 -2.34
C LEU A 225 21.27 0.03 -1.86
N ASP A 226 20.86 0.99 -2.69
CA ASP A 226 20.81 2.41 -2.37
C ASP A 226 19.38 2.89 -2.11
N THR A 227 19.23 4.11 -1.60
CA THR A 227 17.94 4.81 -1.52
C THR A 227 17.24 4.82 -2.87
N LEU A 228 15.94 4.50 -2.86
CA LEU A 228 15.07 4.52 -4.03
C LEU A 228 15.17 5.85 -4.81
N PHE A 229 15.28 5.75 -6.12
CA PHE A 229 15.35 6.89 -7.04
C PHE A 229 14.39 6.65 -8.21
N ASP A 230 13.48 7.60 -8.48
CA ASP A 230 12.35 7.40 -9.40
C ASP A 230 11.64 6.07 -9.10
N PRO A 231 11.07 5.91 -7.87
CA PRO A 231 10.59 4.62 -7.39
C PRO A 231 9.38 4.09 -8.15
N TYR A 232 9.39 2.78 -8.39
CA TYR A 232 8.25 2.02 -8.91
C TYR A 232 7.91 0.87 -7.98
N ALA A 233 6.62 0.73 -7.67
CA ALA A 233 6.07 -0.50 -7.10
C ALA A 233 5.60 -1.42 -8.22
N LEU A 234 6.08 -2.66 -8.25
CA LEU A 234 5.52 -3.67 -9.16
C LEU A 234 4.11 -4.10 -8.69
N GLY A 235 3.37 -4.84 -9.53
CA GLY A 235 2.04 -5.37 -9.17
C GLY A 235 2.01 -6.25 -7.92
N CYS A 236 3.17 -6.78 -7.51
CA CYS A 236 3.39 -7.54 -6.27
C CYS A 236 3.79 -6.67 -5.07
N GLY A 237 3.77 -5.35 -5.19
CA GLY A 237 4.08 -4.40 -4.13
C GLY A 237 5.56 -4.09 -3.88
N HIS A 238 6.50 -4.89 -4.40
CA HIS A 238 7.93 -4.63 -4.23
C HIS A 238 8.39 -3.33 -4.93
N LEU A 239 9.22 -2.56 -4.23
CA LEU A 239 9.72 -1.25 -4.65
C LEU A 239 11.13 -1.34 -5.26
N PHE A 240 11.34 -0.59 -6.35
CA PHE A 240 12.63 -0.51 -7.05
C PHE A 240 12.85 0.88 -7.64
N CYS A 241 14.10 1.26 -7.91
CA CYS A 241 14.40 2.38 -8.80
C CYS A 241 13.95 2.07 -10.22
N LYS A 242 13.47 3.07 -10.98
CA LYS A 242 13.03 2.92 -12.38
C LYS A 242 14.08 2.19 -13.23
N SER A 243 15.33 2.64 -13.17
CA SER A 243 16.41 2.05 -13.97
C SER A 243 16.67 0.59 -13.60
N CYS A 244 16.69 0.28 -12.30
CA CYS A 244 16.95 -1.06 -11.80
C CYS A 244 15.87 -2.06 -12.27
N VAL A 245 14.59 -1.67 -12.18
CA VAL A 245 13.48 -2.55 -12.58
C VAL A 245 13.39 -2.72 -14.09
N CYS A 246 13.68 -1.67 -14.87
CA CYS A 246 13.77 -1.75 -16.33
C CYS A 246 14.88 -2.71 -16.77
N LEU A 247 16.10 -2.54 -16.23
CA LEU A 247 17.24 -3.38 -16.56
C LEU A 247 17.01 -4.85 -16.16
N ALA A 248 16.40 -5.10 -15.00
CA ALA A 248 16.06 -6.46 -14.56
C ALA A 248 15.10 -7.18 -15.51
N ALA A 249 14.25 -6.44 -16.22
CA ALA A 249 13.33 -6.97 -17.23
C ALA A 249 13.85 -6.87 -18.67
N SER A 250 15.12 -6.50 -18.87
CA SER A 250 15.67 -6.21 -20.21
C SER A 250 14.86 -5.17 -20.99
N ALA A 251 14.20 -4.25 -20.28
CA ALA A 251 13.44 -3.15 -20.85
C ALA A 251 14.30 -1.89 -20.95
N MET A 252 13.99 -1.06 -21.94
CA MET A 252 14.51 0.30 -22.06
C MET A 252 14.12 1.13 -20.84
N ILE A 253 15.09 1.85 -20.26
CA ILE A 253 14.82 2.74 -19.13
C ILE A 253 13.91 3.91 -19.56
N CYS A 254 14.03 4.38 -20.80
CA CYS A 254 13.17 5.46 -21.31
C CYS A 254 11.69 5.05 -21.40
N ASP A 255 11.42 3.80 -21.80
CA ASP A 255 10.06 3.27 -21.99
C ASP A 255 9.40 2.89 -20.66
N GLY A 256 10.21 2.70 -19.62
CA GLY A 256 9.76 2.37 -18.27
C GLY A 256 9.37 0.90 -18.08
N PRO A 257 9.03 0.50 -16.85
CA PRO A 257 8.82 -0.91 -16.52
C PRO A 257 7.61 -1.52 -17.22
N LYS A 258 6.62 -0.73 -17.61
CA LYS A 258 5.42 -1.25 -18.28
C LYS A 258 5.69 -1.78 -19.69
N ALA A 259 6.81 -1.40 -20.30
CA ALA A 259 7.24 -1.90 -21.61
C ALA A 259 7.92 -3.28 -21.52
N ALA A 260 8.18 -3.80 -20.33
CA ALA A 260 8.74 -5.12 -20.12
C ALA A 260 7.81 -6.24 -20.64
N SER A 261 8.41 -7.38 -20.99
CA SER A 261 7.63 -8.56 -21.40
C SER A 261 6.75 -9.07 -20.23
N PRO A 262 5.54 -9.59 -20.49
CA PRO A 262 4.66 -10.15 -19.46
C PRO A 262 5.29 -11.31 -18.66
N GLU A 263 6.24 -12.01 -19.26
CA GLU A 263 6.99 -13.13 -18.67
C GLU A 263 8.08 -12.68 -17.69
N SER A 264 8.40 -11.38 -17.69
CA SER A 264 9.38 -10.79 -16.77
C SER A 264 8.93 -10.98 -15.32
N LYS A 265 9.87 -11.43 -14.48
CA LYS A 265 9.61 -11.81 -13.08
C LYS A 265 10.08 -10.73 -12.13
N CYS A 266 9.35 -10.55 -11.03
CA CYS A 266 9.84 -9.70 -9.94
C CYS A 266 11.21 -10.20 -9.42
N PRO A 267 12.22 -9.32 -9.29
CA PRO A 267 13.54 -9.71 -8.76
C PRO A 267 13.52 -10.23 -7.31
N VAL A 268 12.48 -9.88 -6.52
CA VAL A 268 12.34 -10.29 -5.12
C VAL A 268 11.49 -11.56 -4.99
N CYS A 269 10.22 -11.52 -5.42
CA CYS A 269 9.30 -12.66 -5.23
C CYS A 269 9.17 -13.60 -6.44
N ARG A 270 9.81 -13.29 -7.57
CA ARG A 270 9.79 -14.08 -8.82
C ARG A 270 8.42 -14.25 -9.48
N GLU A 271 7.42 -13.49 -9.05
CA GLU A 271 6.08 -13.48 -9.65
C GLU A 271 6.09 -12.85 -11.05
N THR A 272 5.38 -13.47 -12.00
CA THR A 272 5.19 -13.02 -13.39
C THR A 272 4.00 -12.08 -13.53
N GLY A 273 3.91 -11.30 -14.62
CA GLY A 273 2.75 -10.43 -14.88
C GLY A 273 2.63 -9.22 -13.94
N VAL A 274 3.70 -8.91 -13.19
CA VAL A 274 3.74 -7.81 -12.23
C VAL A 274 4.11 -6.46 -12.87
N TYR A 275 4.79 -6.48 -14.02
CA TYR A 275 5.28 -5.29 -14.73
C TYR A 275 4.17 -4.43 -15.36
N PRO A 276 3.14 -5.00 -16.02
CA PRO A 276 2.03 -4.21 -16.56
C PRO A 276 1.27 -3.40 -15.50
N LYS A 277 1.27 -3.91 -14.26
CA LYS A 277 0.63 -3.30 -13.09
C LYS A 277 1.56 -2.35 -12.31
N ALA A 278 2.74 -2.04 -12.83
CA ALA A 278 3.70 -1.18 -12.14
C ALA A 278 3.11 0.22 -11.89
N LEU A 279 3.29 0.71 -10.66
CA LEU A 279 2.87 2.02 -10.19
C LEU A 279 4.11 2.90 -10.00
N HIS A 280 4.11 4.07 -10.63
CA HIS A 280 5.12 5.10 -10.39
C HIS A 280 4.81 5.83 -9.08
N MET A 281 5.75 5.79 -8.14
CA MET A 281 5.59 6.29 -6.77
C MET A 281 6.01 7.76 -6.69
N THR A 282 5.16 8.64 -7.21
CA THR A 282 5.50 10.04 -7.49
C THR A 282 5.65 10.86 -6.20
N GLU A 283 4.78 10.66 -5.22
CA GLU A 283 4.85 11.37 -3.94
C GLU A 283 6.05 10.94 -3.12
N LEU A 284 6.36 9.64 -3.16
CA LEU A 284 7.56 9.10 -2.54
C LEU A 284 8.82 9.68 -3.19
N ASP A 285 8.87 9.79 -4.52
CA ASP A 285 9.97 10.45 -5.23
C ASP A 285 10.17 11.90 -4.77
N MET A 286 9.08 12.68 -4.72
CA MET A 286 9.12 14.07 -4.27
C MET A 286 9.59 14.19 -2.81
N LEU A 287 9.15 13.27 -1.95
CA LEU A 287 9.55 13.22 -0.55
C LEU A 287 11.04 12.94 -0.41
N LEU A 288 11.55 11.90 -1.08
CA LEU A 288 12.96 11.52 -1.04
C LEU A 288 13.85 12.62 -1.61
N LYS A 289 13.47 13.22 -2.75
CA LYS A 289 14.15 14.39 -3.33
C LYS A 289 14.25 15.57 -2.36
N ARG A 290 13.21 15.80 -1.56
CA ARG A 290 13.17 16.90 -0.59
C ARG A 290 14.06 16.61 0.64
N ARG A 291 14.04 15.38 1.13
CA ARG A 291 14.76 14.94 2.34
C ARG A 291 16.26 14.71 2.07
N CYS A 292 16.61 14.16 0.91
CA CYS A 292 17.98 13.70 0.59
C CYS A 292 18.63 14.52 -0.55
N LYS A 293 18.63 15.86 -0.45
CA LYS A 293 19.02 16.76 -1.55
C LYS A 293 20.43 16.55 -2.13
N GLY A 294 21.41 16.20 -1.29
CA GLY A 294 22.80 15.99 -1.69
C GLY A 294 22.92 14.77 -2.61
N TYR A 295 22.63 13.58 -2.04
CA TYR A 295 22.53 12.31 -2.74
C TYR A 295 21.69 12.40 -4.02
N TRP A 296 20.53 13.08 -3.97
CA TRP A 296 19.63 13.17 -5.11
C TRP A 296 20.23 13.84 -6.35
N LYS A 297 21.08 14.86 -6.16
CA LYS A 297 21.73 15.57 -7.28
C LYS A 297 22.78 14.70 -7.96
N GLU A 298 23.59 14.01 -7.17
CA GLU A 298 24.59 13.07 -7.65
C GLU A 298 23.92 11.91 -8.40
N ARG A 299 22.95 11.25 -7.75
CA ARG A 299 22.23 10.12 -8.35
C ARG A 299 21.51 10.50 -9.64
N LEU A 300 20.91 11.69 -9.73
CA LEU A 300 20.27 12.17 -10.97
C LEU A 300 21.27 12.25 -12.14
N THR A 301 22.52 12.61 -11.88
CA THR A 301 23.56 12.72 -12.91
C THR A 301 23.97 11.34 -13.41
N GLU A 302 24.14 10.39 -12.49
CA GLU A 302 24.44 8.97 -12.80
C GLU A 302 23.32 8.32 -13.62
N GLU A 303 22.07 8.51 -13.21
CA GLU A 303 20.91 7.93 -13.89
C GLU A 303 20.76 8.49 -15.31
N ARG A 304 21.00 9.79 -15.51
CA ARG A 304 21.02 10.39 -16.85
C ARG A 304 22.11 9.79 -17.73
N ALA A 305 23.32 9.63 -17.21
CA ALA A 305 24.41 8.99 -17.93
C ALA A 305 24.06 7.53 -18.29
N ARG A 306 23.42 6.80 -17.38
CA ARG A 306 22.97 5.42 -17.60
C ARG A 306 21.92 5.31 -18.70
N VAL A 307 20.92 6.19 -18.70
CA VAL A 307 19.89 6.25 -19.75
C VAL A 307 20.53 6.54 -21.11
N LEU A 308 21.37 7.58 -21.20
CA LEU A 308 22.03 7.96 -22.44
C LEU A 308 22.90 6.83 -23.00
N LYS A 309 23.65 6.15 -22.13
CA LYS A 309 24.47 4.99 -22.51
C LYS A 309 23.60 3.85 -23.06
N GLN A 310 22.55 3.44 -22.34
CA GLN A 310 21.68 2.35 -22.79
C GLN A 310 21.00 2.66 -24.13
N THR A 311 20.48 3.88 -24.28
CA THR A 311 19.84 4.32 -25.52
C THR A 311 20.84 4.31 -26.67
N LYS A 312 22.06 4.82 -26.47
CA LYS A 312 23.14 4.75 -27.47
C LYS A 312 23.46 3.30 -27.86
N ASP A 313 23.71 2.43 -26.88
CA ASP A 313 24.08 1.04 -27.12
C ASP A 313 22.99 0.28 -27.91
N PHE A 314 21.71 0.55 -27.61
CA PHE A 314 20.59 -0.01 -28.36
C PHE A 314 20.54 0.46 -29.81
N TRP A 315 20.64 1.76 -30.07
CA TRP A 315 20.61 2.29 -31.44
C TRP A 315 21.83 1.82 -32.24
N ASP A 316 23.01 1.77 -31.63
CA ASP A 316 24.22 1.22 -32.26
C ASP A 316 24.03 -0.25 -32.65
N SER A 317 23.40 -1.06 -31.77
CA SER A 317 23.07 -2.46 -32.07
C SER A 317 22.04 -2.58 -33.20
N GLN A 318 21.00 -1.74 -33.19
CA GLN A 318 19.97 -1.74 -34.23
C GLN A 318 20.56 -1.33 -35.58
N THR A 319 21.45 -0.34 -35.60
CA THR A 319 22.17 0.06 -36.82
C THR A 319 23.06 -1.05 -37.33
N ARG A 320 23.82 -1.74 -36.47
CA ARG A 320 24.63 -2.90 -36.90
C ARG A 320 23.77 -4.01 -37.50
N PHE A 321 22.63 -4.32 -36.90
CA PHE A 321 21.70 -5.31 -37.43
C PHE A 321 21.14 -4.93 -38.81
N VAL A 322 20.79 -3.64 -39.01
CA VAL A 322 20.26 -3.14 -40.30
C VAL A 322 21.35 -3.06 -41.37
N VAL A 323 22.58 -2.67 -41.01
CA VAL A 323 23.69 -2.46 -41.95
C VAL A 323 24.46 -3.77 -42.23
N GLY A 324 24.32 -4.81 -41.40
CA GLY A 324 24.82 -6.16 -41.66
C GLY A 324 26.30 -6.39 -41.36
N TYR A 325 26.89 -5.66 -40.41
CA TYR A 325 28.28 -5.85 -39.95
C TYR A 325 28.42 -6.90 -38.86
#